data_AF-A0AAW4U7I6-F1
#
_entry.id   AF-A0AAW4U7I6-F1
#
_cell.length_a   1.000
_cell.length_b   1.000
_cell.length_c   1.000
_cell.angle_alpha   90.00
_cell.angle_beta   90.00
_cell.angle_gamma   90.00
#
_symmetry.space_group_name_H-M   'P 1'
#
loop_
_entity.id
_entity.type
_entity.pdbx_description
1 polymer ?
#
loop_
_entity_poly.entity_id
_entity_poly.type
_entity_poly.pdbx_seq_one_letter_code
_entity_poly.pdbx_strand_id
1 'polypeptide(L)'
;MYSRSWKKLVLGICLVVCLVNIFNVEKVFAKDEKKVILYVPQDDRPISSDQTAQVIRSMGYTVEMPPKDLLGDRDKAGRPEEINRWLVENGGKDKVAVISSDAMIYGSLVASRKHHIPKDLLLRRVKNIEKLHDTHPKMPIYVFSSIMRTPKDGASSGTEEPEYYVKYGQAIANYTKIDNADISGLNESYQVTLREGVPEAALKDWLSRRRTNVEVNKKLINLVKNNDVVYMATGKDDNSKLSQTHRESNELREYANSLGLKNNRFQVLTGLDEVGLLVLTRAVNELENYKPYVYIKYASGYGGATVPTYSDESIDNTLTSQITAIGGIRTYDLKKANLVMFINTNRSGWTYDANTPVNTLQPRYNTMDFVEDIESFVNAGYHVAVGDIAFANGADNALMKQLQDRDLLDKLYGYAGWNTATNSTGFALGMGIVGNQISQDKRNELLLTRYLDDWVYQANVRQSVNSYLNLLPGSGDYLTIGDTKRPYIEEYGTKLMRSFVSDNLNLFNEAVNVSITMPWNRIFEANFDVSGNKLNETVLKKHLKY
;
A
#
# COMPACT_ATOMS: atom_id res chain seq x y z
N MET A 1 41.84 -1.82 68.82
CA MET A 1 40.97 -0.69 68.43
C MET A 1 40.64 -0.61 66.92
N TYR A 2 40.89 -1.66 66.11
CA TYR A 2 40.79 -1.57 64.64
C TYR A 2 39.60 -2.33 63.99
N SER A 3 38.85 -3.17 64.72
CA SER A 3 37.81 -4.01 64.10
C SER A 3 36.45 -3.34 63.86
N ARG A 4 36.17 -2.20 64.54
CA ARG A 4 34.90 -1.46 64.38
C ARG A 4 34.87 -0.53 63.15
N SER A 5 36.03 -0.08 62.67
CA SER A 5 36.12 0.83 61.52
C SER A 5 35.87 0.12 60.19
N TRP A 6 36.37 -1.11 60.05
CA TRP A 6 36.24 -1.88 58.81
C TRP A 6 34.79 -2.29 58.52
N LYS A 7 34.02 -2.65 59.54
CA LYS A 7 32.59 -2.99 59.37
C LYS A 7 31.76 -1.80 58.84
N LYS A 8 32.08 -0.56 59.25
CA LYS A 8 31.40 0.64 58.75
C LYS A 8 31.79 0.96 57.31
N LEU A 9 33.05 0.74 56.94
CA LEU A 9 33.55 0.93 55.58
C LEU A 9 32.90 -0.07 54.60
N VAL A 10 32.81 -1.34 54.97
CA VAL A 10 32.16 -2.38 54.15
C VAL A 10 30.67 -2.11 54.01
N LEU A 11 29.99 -1.70 55.10
CA LEU A 11 28.57 -1.34 55.02
C LEU A 11 28.33 -0.14 54.09
N GLY A 12 29.21 0.88 54.14
CA GLY A 12 29.15 2.05 53.26
C GLY A 12 29.36 1.68 51.79
N ILE A 13 30.32 0.81 51.49
CA ILE A 13 30.57 0.33 50.12
C ILE A 13 29.38 -0.50 49.62
N CYS A 14 28.83 -1.40 50.44
CA CYS A 14 27.64 -2.17 50.08
C CYS A 14 26.42 -1.27 49.84
N LEU A 15 26.23 -0.22 50.63
CA LEU A 15 25.14 0.75 50.43
C LEU A 15 25.31 1.55 49.13
N VAL A 16 26.54 1.99 48.82
CA VAL A 16 26.83 2.69 47.55
C VAL A 16 26.64 1.75 46.36
N VAL A 17 27.08 0.49 46.45
CA VAL A 17 26.87 -0.51 45.39
C VAL A 17 25.38 -0.85 45.22
N CYS A 18 24.61 -0.94 46.31
CA CYS A 18 23.17 -1.15 46.23
C CYS A 18 22.46 0.08 45.63
N LEU A 19 22.82 1.30 46.03
CA LEU A 19 22.25 2.52 45.47
C LEU A 19 22.59 2.68 43.98
N VAL A 20 23.83 2.43 43.57
CA VAL A 20 24.23 2.47 42.15
C VAL A 20 23.51 1.38 41.34
N ASN A 21 23.26 0.21 41.92
CA ASN A 21 22.44 -0.82 41.28
C ASN A 21 20.96 -0.42 41.21
N ILE A 22 20.38 0.21 42.23
CA ILE A 22 18.98 0.67 42.20
C ILE A 22 18.79 1.78 41.15
N PHE A 23 19.72 2.76 41.06
CA PHE A 23 19.67 3.80 40.03
C PHE A 23 19.91 3.27 38.60
N ASN A 24 20.75 2.24 38.45
CA ASN A 24 20.92 1.56 37.15
C ASN A 24 19.70 0.70 36.81
N VAL A 25 19.05 0.08 37.79
CA VAL A 25 17.83 -0.72 37.60
C VAL A 25 16.67 0.19 37.19
N GLU A 26 16.48 1.36 37.82
CA GLU A 26 15.46 2.33 37.38
C GLU A 26 15.71 2.88 35.97
N LYS A 27 16.98 3.10 35.57
CA LYS A 27 17.34 3.45 34.20
C LYS A 27 17.14 2.32 33.19
N VAL A 28 17.30 1.06 33.61
CA VAL A 28 17.08 -0.13 32.76
C VAL A 28 15.59 -0.45 32.60
N PHE A 29 14.72 0.07 33.49
CA PHE A 29 13.26 -0.11 33.42
C PHE A 29 12.48 1.11 32.93
N ALA A 30 13.14 2.21 32.59
CA ALA A 30 12.53 3.21 31.71
C ALA A 30 12.39 2.55 30.33
N LYS A 31 11.23 1.95 30.07
CA LYS A 31 10.85 1.48 28.74
C LYS A 31 10.98 2.69 27.82
N ASP A 32 12.03 2.73 27.00
CA ASP A 32 12.23 3.84 26.04
C ASP A 32 10.92 4.00 25.28
N GLU A 33 10.25 5.12 25.53
CA GLU A 33 8.93 5.36 24.99
C GLU A 33 9.08 5.44 23.46
N LYS A 34 8.35 4.58 22.73
CA LYS A 34 8.45 4.54 21.28
C LYS A 34 8.13 5.93 20.73
N LYS A 35 8.93 6.39 19.76
CA LYS A 35 8.65 7.64 19.04
C LYS A 35 7.25 7.60 18.44
N VAL A 36 6.59 8.75 18.39
CA VAL A 36 5.28 8.85 17.72
C VAL A 36 5.49 9.13 16.24
N ILE A 37 4.73 8.44 15.40
CA ILE A 37 4.79 8.57 13.94
C ILE A 37 3.67 9.50 13.48
N LEU A 38 4.03 10.61 12.85
CA LEU A 38 3.11 11.48 12.11
C LEU A 38 2.99 10.94 10.69
N TYR A 39 1.84 10.35 10.37
CA TYR A 39 1.57 9.77 9.06
C TYR A 39 0.59 10.62 8.26
N VAL A 40 1.00 11.09 7.09
CA VAL A 40 0.11 11.73 6.12
C VAL A 40 -0.13 10.76 4.96
N PRO A 41 -1.31 10.14 4.87
CA PRO A 41 -1.65 9.22 3.78
C PRO A 41 -1.86 9.97 2.45
N GLN A 42 -1.95 9.23 1.34
CA GLN A 42 -2.26 9.77 0.00
C GLN A 42 -3.65 10.41 -0.08
N ASP A 43 -4.60 9.82 0.62
CA ASP A 43 -6.02 10.15 0.65
C ASP A 43 -6.67 9.43 1.83
N ASP A 44 -7.99 9.54 1.97
CA ASP A 44 -8.77 8.94 3.04
C ASP A 44 -9.23 7.50 2.77
N ARG A 45 -8.77 6.82 1.69
CA ARG A 45 -9.11 5.40 1.47
C ARG A 45 -8.66 4.57 2.67
N PRO A 46 -9.46 3.59 3.11
CA PRO A 46 -9.08 2.73 4.23
C PRO A 46 -7.70 2.09 4.04
N ILE A 47 -7.42 1.62 2.83
CA ILE A 47 -6.14 0.98 2.48
C ILE A 47 -4.95 1.95 2.59
N SER A 48 -5.12 3.19 2.15
CA SER A 48 -4.09 4.23 2.16
C SER A 48 -3.89 4.85 3.54
N SER A 49 -4.87 4.74 4.44
CA SER A 49 -4.89 5.44 5.73
C SER A 49 -4.95 4.46 6.91
N ASP A 50 -6.15 4.19 7.43
CA ASP A 50 -6.37 3.45 8.68
C ASP A 50 -5.80 2.04 8.65
N GLN A 51 -5.97 1.29 7.56
CA GLN A 51 -5.44 -0.08 7.46
C GLN A 51 -3.91 -0.08 7.41
N THR A 52 -3.30 0.85 6.65
CA THR A 52 -1.84 1.02 6.62
C THR A 52 -1.29 1.43 7.98
N ALA A 53 -1.93 2.38 8.66
CA ALA A 53 -1.54 2.81 10.00
C ALA A 53 -1.70 1.68 11.03
N GLN A 54 -2.74 0.84 10.90
CA GLN A 54 -3.01 -0.26 11.81
C GLN A 54 -1.89 -1.31 11.81
N VAL A 55 -1.25 -1.57 10.67
CA VAL A 55 -0.08 -2.45 10.60
C VAL A 55 1.00 -1.96 11.55
N ILE A 56 1.32 -0.66 11.55
CA ILE A 56 2.36 -0.10 12.43
C ILE A 56 1.90 0.02 13.88
N ARG A 57 0.63 0.38 14.11
CA ARG A 57 0.05 0.41 15.47
C ARG A 57 0.11 -0.95 16.17
N SER A 58 0.03 -2.04 15.41
CA SER A 58 0.16 -3.40 15.96
C SER A 58 1.49 -3.66 16.67
N MET A 59 2.55 -2.93 16.31
CA MET A 59 3.87 -2.97 16.97
C MET A 59 3.95 -2.12 18.25
N GLY A 60 2.83 -1.53 18.69
CA GLY A 60 2.75 -0.64 19.84
C GLY A 60 3.23 0.78 19.59
N TYR A 61 3.40 1.19 18.31
CA TYR A 61 3.66 2.58 17.95
C TYR A 61 2.37 3.40 17.98
N THR A 62 2.45 4.64 18.48
CA THR A 62 1.41 5.64 18.24
C THR A 62 1.58 6.19 16.82
N VAL A 63 0.54 6.07 16.00
CA VAL A 63 0.50 6.64 14.65
C VAL A 63 -0.61 7.69 14.62
N GLU A 64 -0.20 8.96 14.56
CA GLU A 64 -1.08 10.13 14.46
C GLU A 64 -1.23 10.52 12.99
N MET A 65 -2.46 10.80 12.57
CA MET A 65 -2.78 11.26 11.21
C MET A 65 -3.47 12.63 11.29
N PRO A 66 -3.38 13.47 10.24
CA PRO A 66 -4.17 14.68 10.19
C PRO A 66 -5.67 14.34 10.28
N PRO A 67 -6.50 15.25 10.82
CA PRO A 67 -7.95 15.08 10.81
C PRO A 67 -8.48 14.70 9.43
N LYS A 68 -9.43 13.76 9.37
CA LYS A 68 -9.93 13.18 8.11
C LYS A 68 -10.49 14.24 7.15
N ASP A 69 -11.08 15.32 7.67
CA ASP A 69 -11.62 16.43 6.87
C ASP A 69 -10.56 17.32 6.20
N LEU A 70 -9.28 17.16 6.58
CA LEU A 70 -8.15 17.78 5.89
C LEU A 70 -7.62 16.92 4.74
N LEU A 71 -7.84 15.61 4.78
CA LEU A 71 -7.44 14.69 3.72
C LEU A 71 -8.40 14.81 2.53
N GLY A 72 -7.86 14.63 1.33
CA GLY A 72 -8.69 14.57 0.14
C GLY A 72 -9.32 13.19 -0.02
N ASP A 73 -10.50 13.20 -0.62
CA ASP A 73 -11.22 12.01 -1.06
C ASP A 73 -11.19 11.92 -2.60
N ARG A 74 -12.03 11.05 -3.16
CA ARG A 74 -12.18 10.87 -4.61
C ARG A 74 -12.60 12.14 -5.36
N ASP A 75 -13.46 12.95 -4.75
CA ASP A 75 -14.18 14.05 -5.39
C ASP A 75 -13.67 15.43 -4.90
N LYS A 76 -13.16 15.50 -3.67
CA LYS A 76 -12.67 16.72 -3.02
C LYS A 76 -11.18 16.62 -2.75
N ALA A 77 -10.43 17.61 -3.23
CA ALA A 77 -9.04 17.79 -2.83
C ALA A 77 -8.95 18.10 -1.32
N GLY A 78 -7.93 17.57 -0.67
CA GLY A 78 -7.60 17.91 0.72
C GLY A 78 -7.08 19.33 0.86
N ARG A 79 -6.54 19.63 2.04
CA ARG A 79 -6.14 21.00 2.44
C ARG A 79 -4.65 21.09 2.76
N PRO A 80 -3.78 21.13 1.73
CA PRO A 80 -2.32 21.09 1.88
C PRO A 80 -1.73 22.06 2.91
N GLU A 81 -2.21 23.30 2.95
CA GLU A 81 -1.74 24.32 3.87
C GLU A 81 -2.03 23.99 5.33
N GLU A 82 -3.18 23.36 5.60
CA GLU A 82 -3.62 22.97 6.94
C GLU A 82 -2.98 21.66 7.38
N ILE A 83 -2.78 20.70 6.46
CA ILE A 83 -1.97 19.50 6.73
C ILE A 83 -0.53 19.92 7.10
N ASN A 84 0.05 20.87 6.36
CA ASN A 84 1.38 21.38 6.69
C ASN A 84 1.42 22.05 8.07
N ARG A 85 0.40 22.84 8.42
CA ARG A 85 0.29 23.46 9.75
C ARG A 85 0.22 22.39 10.84
N TRP A 86 -0.61 21.37 10.65
CA TRP A 86 -0.74 20.24 11.56
C TRP A 86 0.61 19.52 11.77
N LEU A 87 1.38 19.26 10.70
CA LEU A 87 2.72 18.66 10.80
C LEU A 87 3.70 19.53 11.60
N VAL A 88 3.70 20.84 11.36
CA VAL A 88 4.57 21.77 12.09
C VAL A 88 4.19 21.86 13.57
N GLU A 89 2.91 21.90 13.90
CA GLU A 89 2.42 22.00 15.28
C GLU A 89 2.63 20.71 16.08
N ASN A 90 2.54 19.55 15.44
CA ASN A 90 2.67 18.24 16.10
C ASN A 90 4.08 17.63 15.99
N GLY A 91 4.97 18.25 15.22
CA GLY A 91 6.35 17.82 15.02
C GLY A 91 7.23 18.00 16.27
N GLY A 92 8.37 17.29 16.29
CA GLY A 92 9.34 17.41 17.38
C GLY A 92 10.41 16.33 17.36
N LYS A 93 11.42 16.47 18.23
CA LYS A 93 12.58 15.55 18.29
C LYS A 93 12.20 14.08 18.60
N ASP A 94 11.09 13.87 19.29
CA ASP A 94 10.58 12.55 19.71
C ASP A 94 9.55 11.99 18.70
N LYS A 95 9.44 12.63 17.54
CA LYS A 95 8.55 12.25 16.44
C LYS A 95 9.34 11.72 15.23
N VAL A 96 8.63 11.06 14.32
CA VAL A 96 9.06 10.74 12.95
C VAL A 96 7.91 11.09 12.02
N ALA A 97 8.19 11.66 10.84
CA ALA A 97 7.16 11.96 9.85
C ALA A 97 7.28 11.04 8.62
N VAL A 98 6.18 10.43 8.21
CA VAL A 98 6.06 9.68 6.96
C VAL A 98 4.94 10.31 6.14
N ILE A 99 5.27 10.90 5.00
CA ILE A 99 4.42 11.90 4.35
C ILE A 99 4.17 11.56 2.89
N SER A 100 2.91 11.50 2.48
CA SER A 100 2.54 11.58 1.07
C SER A 100 2.75 13.00 0.56
N SER A 101 3.63 13.16 -0.43
CA SER A 101 3.77 14.45 -1.12
C SER A 101 2.51 14.81 -1.91
N ASP A 102 1.71 13.83 -2.32
CA ASP A 102 0.52 14.06 -3.14
C ASP A 102 -0.55 14.80 -2.33
N ALA A 103 -0.79 14.35 -1.09
CA ALA A 103 -1.63 15.07 -0.13
C ALA A 103 -1.07 16.45 0.22
N MET A 104 0.25 16.56 0.44
CA MET A 104 0.91 17.81 0.84
C MET A 104 1.06 18.86 -0.26
N ILE A 105 0.98 18.48 -1.54
CA ILE A 105 1.24 19.38 -2.67
C ILE A 105 -0.02 19.61 -3.49
N TYR A 106 -0.79 18.56 -3.75
CA TYR A 106 -1.97 18.61 -4.61
C TYR A 106 -3.28 18.51 -3.83
N GLY A 107 -3.27 17.87 -2.66
CA GLY A 107 -4.43 17.68 -1.78
C GLY A 107 -4.90 16.22 -1.69
N SER A 108 -4.54 15.38 -2.65
CA SER A 108 -4.69 13.92 -2.61
C SER A 108 -4.00 13.30 -3.82
N LEU A 109 -3.92 11.97 -3.87
CA LEU A 109 -3.53 11.25 -5.08
C LEU A 109 -4.44 11.58 -6.28
N VAL A 110 -5.76 11.58 -6.11
CA VAL A 110 -6.68 11.91 -7.22
C VAL A 110 -6.50 13.36 -7.66
N ALA A 111 -6.33 14.30 -6.71
CA ALA A 111 -6.08 15.70 -7.03
C ALA A 111 -4.78 15.90 -7.82
N SER A 112 -3.73 15.09 -7.57
CA SER A 112 -2.47 15.15 -8.31
C SER A 112 -2.63 14.85 -9.81
N ARG A 113 -3.72 14.16 -10.19
CA ARG A 113 -4.01 13.80 -11.58
C ARG A 113 -4.91 14.80 -12.31
N LYS A 114 -5.77 15.53 -11.58
CA LYS A 114 -6.90 16.29 -12.16
C LYS A 114 -6.83 17.82 -11.99
N HIS A 115 -5.87 18.34 -11.22
CA HIS A 115 -5.81 19.75 -10.82
C HIS A 115 -5.54 20.76 -11.94
N HIS A 116 -5.88 22.03 -11.68
CA HIS A 116 -5.41 23.20 -12.44
C HIS A 116 -4.55 24.15 -11.57
N ILE A 117 -3.99 23.63 -10.47
CA ILE A 117 -3.15 24.41 -9.54
C ILE A 117 -1.94 24.99 -10.27
N PRO A 118 -1.64 26.30 -10.11
CA PRO A 118 -0.46 26.93 -10.70
C PRO A 118 0.86 26.28 -10.27
N LYS A 119 1.79 26.10 -11.21
CA LYS A 119 3.12 25.48 -10.95
C LYS A 119 3.87 26.17 -9.81
N ASP A 120 3.83 27.50 -9.72
CA ASP A 120 4.50 28.25 -8.67
C ASP A 120 3.92 27.94 -7.27
N LEU A 121 2.63 27.67 -7.16
CA LEU A 121 2.01 27.25 -5.90
C LEU A 121 2.45 25.83 -5.52
N LEU A 122 2.49 24.90 -6.47
CA LEU A 122 2.99 23.54 -6.23
C LEU A 122 4.45 23.55 -5.76
N LEU A 123 5.31 24.33 -6.42
CA LEU A 123 6.70 24.48 -6.02
C LEU A 123 6.87 25.19 -4.66
N ARG A 124 5.98 26.13 -4.32
CA ARG A 124 5.93 26.71 -2.96
C ARG A 124 5.54 25.68 -1.91
N ARG A 125 4.61 24.76 -2.21
CA ARG A 125 4.22 23.68 -1.30
C ARG A 125 5.35 22.67 -1.08
N VAL A 126 6.19 22.39 -2.10
CA VAL A 126 7.42 21.58 -1.90
C VAL A 126 8.33 22.22 -0.83
N LYS A 127 8.51 23.55 -0.86
CA LYS A 127 9.30 24.27 0.16
C LYS A 127 8.72 24.20 1.56
N ASN A 128 7.46 23.82 1.73
CA ASN A 128 6.91 23.63 3.07
C ASN A 128 7.50 22.40 3.76
N ILE A 129 7.90 21.38 2.99
CA ILE A 129 8.60 20.19 3.54
C ILE A 129 10.01 20.56 4.01
N GLU A 130 10.72 21.40 3.26
CA GLU A 130 12.00 22.01 3.68
C GLU A 130 11.84 22.80 4.99
N LYS A 131 10.83 23.67 5.07
CA LYS A 131 10.54 24.42 6.30
C LYS A 131 10.16 23.54 7.49
N LEU A 132 9.48 22.41 7.25
CA LEU A 132 9.17 21.44 8.29
C LEU A 132 10.46 20.85 8.88
N HIS A 133 11.44 20.52 8.02
CA HIS A 133 12.77 20.11 8.46
C HIS A 133 13.46 21.22 9.25
N ASP A 134 13.50 22.45 8.74
CA ASP A 134 14.15 23.59 9.42
C ASP A 134 13.55 23.86 10.81
N THR A 135 12.24 23.70 10.95
CA THR A 135 11.53 23.90 12.22
C THR A 135 11.81 22.76 13.20
N HIS A 136 11.91 21.53 12.70
CA HIS A 136 12.12 20.31 13.49
C HIS A 136 13.33 19.50 13.00
N PRO A 137 14.58 20.03 13.10
CA PRO A 137 15.75 19.44 12.43
C PRO A 137 16.17 18.07 12.98
N LYS A 138 15.61 17.66 14.13
CA LYS A 138 15.84 16.35 14.75
C LYS A 138 14.74 15.34 14.47
N MET A 139 13.69 15.72 13.77
CA MET A 139 12.59 14.83 13.36
C MET A 139 12.92 14.23 11.99
N PRO A 140 13.15 12.91 11.87
CA PRO A 140 13.32 12.26 10.57
C PRO A 140 12.07 12.43 9.71
N ILE A 141 12.26 12.81 8.44
CA ILE A 141 11.18 12.98 7.46
C ILE A 141 11.39 11.98 6.33
N TYR A 142 10.39 11.13 6.09
CA TYR A 142 10.30 10.21 4.98
C TYR A 142 9.17 10.67 4.06
N VAL A 143 9.41 10.63 2.75
CA VAL A 143 8.43 11.10 1.77
C VAL A 143 8.11 10.00 0.77
N PHE A 144 6.85 9.90 0.37
CA PHE A 144 6.48 9.12 -0.80
C PHE A 144 5.62 9.94 -1.75
N SER A 145 5.82 9.72 -3.05
CA SER A 145 5.17 10.48 -4.13
C SER A 145 4.68 9.56 -5.24
N SER A 146 3.90 10.12 -6.18
CA SER A 146 3.47 9.42 -7.38
C SER A 146 4.06 10.01 -8.66
N ILE A 147 4.30 9.13 -9.63
CA ILE A 147 4.27 9.45 -11.06
C ILE A 147 2.86 9.14 -11.54
N MET A 148 2.26 10.07 -12.27
CA MET A 148 0.90 9.92 -12.81
C MET A 148 0.81 8.65 -13.66
N ARG A 149 -0.26 7.87 -13.50
CA ARG A 149 -0.50 6.69 -14.33
C ARG A 149 -0.73 7.00 -15.81
N THR A 150 -0.61 5.98 -16.65
CA THR A 150 -1.01 6.02 -18.06
C THR A 150 -2.00 4.88 -18.29
N PRO A 151 -3.30 5.10 -18.00
CA PRO A 151 -4.33 4.07 -18.15
C PRO A 151 -4.38 3.52 -19.57
N LYS A 152 -4.72 2.24 -19.72
CA LYS A 152 -4.76 1.57 -21.02
C LYS A 152 -5.88 2.10 -21.93
N ASP A 153 -6.97 2.57 -21.32
CA ASP A 153 -8.15 3.09 -21.99
C ASP A 153 -9.00 3.96 -21.04
N GLY A 154 -10.13 4.45 -21.54
CA GLY A 154 -11.07 5.25 -20.76
C GLY A 154 -11.77 4.47 -19.64
N ALA A 155 -12.05 3.18 -19.81
CA ALA A 155 -12.67 2.36 -18.77
C ALA A 155 -11.73 2.18 -17.57
N SER A 156 -10.44 1.95 -17.85
CA SER A 156 -9.36 1.83 -16.86
C SER A 156 -9.10 3.14 -16.11
N SER A 157 -9.49 4.29 -16.68
CA SER A 157 -9.34 5.59 -16.04
C SER A 157 -10.31 5.83 -14.88
N GLY A 158 -11.44 5.10 -14.83
CA GLY A 158 -12.47 5.27 -13.82
C GLY A 158 -12.93 6.72 -13.69
N THR A 159 -13.06 7.22 -12.46
CA THR A 159 -13.41 8.63 -12.17
C THR A 159 -12.22 9.47 -11.71
N GLU A 160 -11.01 8.88 -11.68
CA GLU A 160 -9.84 9.48 -11.05
C GLU A 160 -8.91 10.21 -12.04
N GLU A 161 -9.27 10.25 -13.32
CA GLU A 161 -8.59 11.02 -14.37
C GLU A 161 -9.44 12.22 -14.84
N PRO A 162 -8.83 13.20 -15.54
CA PRO A 162 -9.59 14.25 -16.23
C PRO A 162 -10.66 13.68 -17.18
N GLU A 163 -11.80 14.36 -17.32
CA GLU A 163 -12.98 13.86 -18.05
C GLU A 163 -12.69 13.41 -19.49
N TYR A 164 -11.71 14.03 -20.15
CA TYR A 164 -11.32 13.65 -21.51
C TYR A 164 -10.76 12.23 -21.61
N TYR A 165 -10.29 11.61 -20.52
CA TYR A 165 -9.81 10.22 -20.53
C TYR A 165 -10.90 9.22 -20.88
N VAL A 166 -12.15 9.46 -20.46
CA VAL A 166 -13.29 8.59 -20.78
C VAL A 166 -13.41 8.39 -22.30
N LYS A 167 -13.17 9.45 -23.07
CA LYS A 167 -13.28 9.43 -24.54
C LYS A 167 -11.97 9.13 -25.25
N TYR A 168 -10.84 9.65 -24.74
CA TYR A 168 -9.56 9.63 -25.47
C TYR A 168 -8.47 8.79 -24.79
N GLY A 169 -8.77 8.09 -23.69
CA GLY A 169 -7.77 7.32 -22.92
C GLY A 169 -7.01 6.31 -23.77
N GLN A 170 -7.69 5.58 -24.67
CA GLN A 170 -7.03 4.64 -25.58
C GLN A 170 -6.12 5.34 -26.59
N ALA A 171 -6.54 6.50 -27.11
CA ALA A 171 -5.73 7.30 -28.03
C ALA A 171 -4.49 7.87 -27.32
N ILE A 172 -4.62 8.32 -26.08
CA ILE A 172 -3.49 8.75 -25.23
C ILE A 172 -2.54 7.57 -24.96
N ALA A 173 -3.07 6.40 -24.63
CA ALA A 173 -2.30 5.17 -24.40
C ALA A 173 -1.57 4.67 -25.66
N ASN A 174 -2.08 5.00 -26.85
CA ASN A 174 -1.38 4.74 -28.10
C ASN A 174 -0.32 5.79 -28.39
N TYR A 175 -0.63 7.09 -28.22
CA TYR A 175 0.30 8.22 -28.36
C TYR A 175 1.62 7.98 -27.61
N THR A 176 1.51 7.57 -26.34
CA THR A 176 2.67 7.26 -25.51
C THR A 176 3.50 6.07 -26.02
N LYS A 177 2.89 5.04 -26.60
CA LYS A 177 3.66 3.90 -27.14
C LYS A 177 4.58 4.34 -28.27
N ILE A 178 4.17 5.30 -29.08
CA ILE A 178 4.97 5.82 -30.19
C ILE A 178 6.10 6.69 -29.68
N ASP A 179 5.79 7.61 -28.77
CA ASP A 179 6.76 8.53 -28.20
C ASP A 179 7.90 7.79 -27.49
N ASN A 180 7.63 6.57 -27.00
CA ASN A 180 8.59 5.70 -26.32
C ASN A 180 9.11 4.53 -27.16
N ALA A 181 8.59 4.31 -28.36
CA ALA A 181 9.08 3.24 -29.23
C ALA A 181 10.35 3.68 -29.95
N ASP A 182 11.29 2.75 -30.12
CA ASP A 182 12.26 2.87 -31.21
C ASP A 182 11.51 2.66 -32.52
N ILE A 183 11.08 3.76 -33.14
CA ILE A 183 10.31 3.78 -34.39
C ILE A 183 11.21 3.68 -35.63
N SER A 184 12.51 3.43 -35.48
CA SER A 184 13.40 3.21 -36.61
C SER A 184 12.96 1.96 -37.38
N GLY A 185 12.35 2.16 -38.55
CA GLY A 185 11.84 1.09 -39.42
C GLY A 185 10.31 1.01 -39.58
N LEU A 186 9.53 1.87 -38.92
CA LEU A 186 8.08 1.96 -39.14
C LEU A 186 7.73 2.94 -40.28
N ASN A 187 6.79 2.57 -41.15
CA ASN A 187 6.38 3.44 -42.26
C ASN A 187 5.68 4.72 -41.76
N GLU A 188 5.79 5.80 -42.53
CA GLU A 188 5.28 7.13 -42.17
C GLU A 188 3.75 7.14 -41.97
N SER A 189 3.00 6.34 -42.74
CA SER A 189 1.54 6.20 -42.56
C SER A 189 1.14 5.60 -41.21
N TYR A 190 1.90 4.62 -40.69
CA TYR A 190 1.68 4.02 -39.38
C TYR A 190 1.98 5.02 -38.27
N GLN A 191 2.99 5.88 -38.45
CA GLN A 191 3.32 6.94 -37.51
C GLN A 191 2.24 8.04 -37.44
N VAL A 192 1.56 8.32 -38.56
CA VAL A 192 0.45 9.29 -38.63
C VAL A 192 -0.81 8.76 -37.96
N THR A 193 -1.27 7.54 -38.28
CA THR A 193 -2.47 6.92 -37.68
C THR A 193 -2.37 6.81 -36.15
N LEU A 194 -1.15 6.67 -35.65
CA LEU A 194 -0.82 6.53 -34.24
C LEU A 194 -0.85 7.87 -33.46
N ARG A 195 -0.74 9.01 -34.14
CA ARG A 195 -0.83 10.37 -33.55
C ARG A 195 -2.24 10.95 -33.59
N GLU A 196 -3.16 10.33 -34.32
CA GLU A 196 -4.50 10.84 -34.54
C GLU A 196 -5.46 10.49 -33.40
N GLY A 197 -6.37 11.42 -33.08
CA GLY A 197 -7.56 11.14 -32.26
C GLY A 197 -7.61 11.82 -30.88
N VAL A 198 -6.55 12.46 -30.40
CA VAL A 198 -6.59 13.27 -29.16
C VAL A 198 -6.69 14.76 -29.52
N PRO A 199 -7.72 15.50 -29.07
CA PRO A 199 -7.78 16.95 -29.27
C PRO A 199 -6.56 17.67 -28.71
N GLU A 200 -6.03 18.66 -29.44
CA GLU A 200 -4.82 19.39 -29.05
C GLU A 200 -4.91 19.95 -27.62
N ALA A 201 -6.08 20.50 -27.26
CA ALA A 201 -6.32 21.01 -25.91
C ALA A 201 -6.17 19.92 -24.84
N ALA A 202 -6.71 18.72 -25.06
CA ALA A 202 -6.61 17.60 -24.12
C ALA A 202 -5.18 17.06 -24.03
N LEU A 203 -4.46 16.95 -25.15
CA LEU A 203 -3.06 16.50 -25.15
C LEU A 203 -2.14 17.52 -24.47
N LYS A 204 -2.32 18.82 -24.75
CA LYS A 204 -1.57 19.90 -24.12
C LYS A 204 -1.79 19.92 -22.61
N ASP A 205 -3.05 19.81 -22.21
CA ASP A 205 -3.47 19.71 -20.81
C ASP A 205 -2.77 18.53 -20.11
N TRP A 206 -2.89 17.33 -20.68
CA TRP A 206 -2.29 16.11 -20.16
C TRP A 206 -0.76 16.21 -20.03
N LEU A 207 -0.06 16.58 -21.10
CA LEU A 207 1.40 16.74 -21.10
C LEU A 207 1.87 17.82 -20.12
N SER A 208 1.10 18.91 -19.94
CA SER A 208 1.46 19.99 -19.03
C SER A 208 1.42 19.57 -17.56
N ARG A 209 0.42 18.78 -17.16
CA ARG A 209 0.32 18.21 -15.80
C ARG A 209 1.50 17.28 -15.53
N ARG A 210 1.79 16.38 -16.46
CA ARG A 210 2.88 15.42 -16.32
C ARG A 210 4.26 16.07 -16.21
N ARG A 211 4.56 17.04 -17.08
CA ARG A 211 5.78 17.85 -16.95
C ARG A 211 5.86 18.55 -15.60
N THR A 212 4.73 19.05 -15.09
CA THR A 212 4.67 19.68 -13.78
C THR A 212 4.92 18.68 -12.65
N ASN A 213 4.34 17.48 -12.73
CA ASN A 213 4.58 16.39 -11.78
C ASN A 213 6.05 15.96 -11.74
N VAL A 214 6.71 15.79 -12.91
CA VAL A 214 8.15 15.50 -12.99
C VAL A 214 8.98 16.59 -12.32
N GLU A 215 8.67 17.86 -12.60
CA GLU A 215 9.38 19.00 -12.00
C GLU A 215 9.20 19.07 -10.48
N VAL A 216 8.00 18.78 -9.97
CA VAL A 216 7.72 18.67 -8.53
C VAL A 216 8.54 17.52 -7.92
N ASN A 217 8.54 16.34 -8.54
CA ASN A 217 9.32 15.19 -8.09
C ASN A 217 10.84 15.48 -8.09
N LYS A 218 11.38 16.17 -9.10
CA LYS A 218 12.78 16.63 -9.09
C LYS A 218 13.07 17.57 -7.92
N LYS A 219 12.15 18.46 -7.55
CA LYS A 219 12.32 19.32 -6.36
C LYS A 219 12.27 18.53 -5.06
N LEU A 220 11.42 17.51 -4.95
CA LEU A 220 11.42 16.59 -3.81
C LEU A 220 12.74 15.80 -3.70
N ILE A 221 13.28 15.32 -4.83
CA ILE A 221 14.58 14.64 -4.87
C ILE A 221 15.71 15.55 -4.36
N ASN A 222 15.65 16.85 -4.63
CA ASN A 222 16.63 17.80 -4.09
C ASN A 222 16.57 17.89 -2.56
N LEU A 223 15.40 17.74 -1.93
CA LEU A 223 15.29 17.69 -0.47
C LEU A 223 16.01 16.46 0.11
N VAL A 224 15.97 15.33 -0.60
CA VAL A 224 16.76 14.14 -0.22
C VAL A 224 18.25 14.44 -0.34
N LYS A 225 18.68 15.07 -1.44
CA LYS A 225 20.07 15.46 -1.66
C LYS A 225 20.60 16.38 -0.57
N ASN A 226 19.77 17.30 -0.08
CA ASN A 226 20.12 18.25 0.97
C ASN A 226 20.05 17.66 2.38
N ASN A 227 19.50 16.45 2.53
CA ASN A 227 19.24 15.76 3.80
C ASN A 227 18.06 16.33 4.62
N ASP A 228 17.22 17.16 4.02
CA ASP A 228 15.94 17.58 4.60
C ASP A 228 14.98 16.39 4.71
N VAL A 229 15.10 15.45 3.76
CA VAL A 229 14.38 14.17 3.70
C VAL A 229 15.37 13.00 3.82
N VAL A 230 15.10 12.09 4.75
CA VAL A 230 15.94 10.92 5.04
C VAL A 230 15.86 9.91 3.90
N TYR A 231 14.66 9.55 3.49
CA TYR A 231 14.42 8.62 2.39
C TYR A 231 13.16 9.02 1.62
N MET A 232 13.20 8.82 0.31
CA MET A 232 12.06 9.06 -0.57
C MET A 232 11.80 7.87 -1.50
N ALA A 233 10.52 7.51 -1.65
CA ALA A 233 10.06 6.55 -2.65
C ALA A 233 9.04 7.19 -3.60
N THR A 234 9.23 7.04 -4.90
CA THR A 234 8.25 7.48 -5.90
C THR A 234 7.60 6.26 -6.53
N GLY A 235 6.29 6.11 -6.38
CA GLY A 235 5.53 5.02 -6.98
C GLY A 235 5.13 5.30 -8.43
N LYS A 236 5.26 4.29 -9.29
CA LYS A 236 4.68 4.27 -10.64
C LYS A 236 3.29 3.67 -10.56
N ASP A 237 2.31 4.52 -10.71
CA ASP A 237 0.91 4.14 -10.79
C ASP A 237 0.56 3.57 -12.17
N ASP A 238 -0.33 2.57 -12.23
CA ASP A 238 -0.75 1.79 -13.43
C ASP A 238 0.09 2.04 -14.69
N ASN A 239 1.10 1.20 -14.92
CA ASN A 239 2.14 1.47 -15.91
C ASN A 239 2.39 0.29 -16.88
N SER A 240 3.15 0.57 -17.93
CA SER A 240 3.61 -0.43 -18.90
C SER A 240 4.91 0.00 -19.56
N LYS A 241 5.64 -0.94 -20.17
CA LYS A 241 7.00 -0.72 -20.71
C LYS A 241 7.12 0.45 -21.70
N LEU A 242 6.07 0.72 -22.48
CA LEU A 242 6.05 1.81 -23.47
C LEU A 242 5.20 3.01 -23.02
N SER A 243 4.92 3.12 -21.72
CA SER A 243 4.10 4.22 -21.16
C SER A 243 4.90 5.47 -20.83
N GLN A 244 4.22 6.60 -20.81
CA GLN A 244 4.79 7.89 -20.41
C GLN A 244 5.25 7.84 -18.95
N THR A 245 4.52 7.11 -18.10
CA THR A 245 4.92 6.75 -16.74
C THR A 245 6.31 6.10 -16.70
N HIS A 246 6.60 5.16 -17.61
CA HIS A 246 7.90 4.50 -17.69
C HIS A 246 9.01 5.50 -18.05
N ARG A 247 8.79 6.34 -19.06
CA ARG A 247 9.75 7.38 -19.47
C ARG A 247 10.08 8.34 -18.32
N GLU A 248 9.07 8.86 -17.65
CA GLU A 248 9.23 9.79 -16.53
C GLU A 248 9.91 9.12 -15.34
N SER A 249 9.65 7.83 -15.12
CA SER A 249 10.36 7.05 -14.10
C SER A 249 11.85 6.96 -14.39
N ASN A 250 12.25 6.80 -15.65
CA ASN A 250 13.67 6.78 -16.05
C ASN A 250 14.30 8.16 -15.90
N GLU A 251 13.60 9.21 -16.31
CA GLU A 251 14.07 10.60 -16.12
C GLU A 251 14.34 10.92 -14.64
N LEU A 252 13.44 10.52 -13.73
CA LEU A 252 13.63 10.72 -12.30
C LEU A 252 14.79 9.88 -11.73
N ARG A 253 14.98 8.63 -12.20
CA ARG A 253 16.13 7.80 -11.82
C ARG A 253 17.45 8.43 -12.27
N GLU A 254 17.52 8.86 -13.53
CA GLU A 254 18.71 9.52 -14.10
C GLU A 254 19.03 10.82 -13.35
N TYR A 255 18.02 11.63 -13.05
CA TYR A 255 18.19 12.84 -12.26
C TYR A 255 18.73 12.54 -10.86
N ALA A 256 18.15 11.59 -10.13
CA ALA A 256 18.65 11.20 -8.80
C ALA A 256 20.09 10.65 -8.85
N ASN A 257 20.41 9.84 -9.87
CA ASN A 257 21.76 9.32 -10.10
C ASN A 257 22.77 10.44 -10.37
N SER A 258 22.38 11.48 -11.14
CA SER A 258 23.23 12.65 -11.40
C SER A 258 23.57 13.44 -10.13
N LEU A 259 22.73 13.36 -9.10
CA LEU A 259 22.96 13.96 -7.78
C LEU A 259 23.77 13.05 -6.83
N GLY A 260 24.10 11.84 -7.27
CA GLY A 260 24.84 10.83 -6.50
C GLY A 260 23.99 10.05 -5.49
N LEU A 261 22.66 10.11 -5.59
CA LEU A 261 21.76 9.38 -4.71
C LEU A 261 21.79 7.87 -5.02
N LYS A 262 21.62 7.07 -3.98
CA LYS A 262 21.58 5.59 -4.04
C LYS A 262 20.20 5.09 -3.61
N ASN A 263 19.90 3.82 -3.88
CA ASN A 263 18.60 3.21 -3.58
C ASN A 263 18.23 3.20 -2.08
N ASN A 264 19.20 3.36 -1.17
CA ASN A 264 18.92 3.51 0.25
C ASN A 264 18.47 4.94 0.64
N ARG A 265 18.51 5.91 -0.28
CA ARG A 265 18.07 7.32 -0.09
C ARG A 265 16.90 7.69 -1.01
N PHE A 266 16.89 7.21 -2.26
CA PHE A 266 15.81 7.47 -3.22
C PHE A 266 15.55 6.24 -4.09
N GLN A 267 14.28 5.89 -4.32
CA GLN A 267 13.89 4.84 -5.28
C GLN A 267 12.66 5.25 -6.09
N VAL A 268 12.61 4.78 -7.34
CA VAL A 268 11.36 4.75 -8.12
C VAL A 268 10.84 3.31 -8.14
N LEU A 269 9.72 3.09 -7.46
CA LEU A 269 9.08 1.79 -7.26
C LEU A 269 7.98 1.55 -8.29
N THR A 270 7.67 0.28 -8.56
CA THR A 270 6.50 -0.13 -9.34
C THR A 270 5.37 -0.43 -8.38
N GLY A 271 4.18 0.16 -8.62
CA GLY A 271 3.12 0.22 -7.64
C GLY A 271 3.07 1.58 -6.96
N LEU A 272 2.01 1.82 -6.18
CA LEU A 272 1.78 3.12 -5.56
C LEU A 272 1.05 3.03 -4.22
N ASP A 273 -0.07 2.33 -4.15
CA ASP A 273 -0.91 2.35 -2.94
C ASP A 273 -0.23 1.65 -1.75
N GLU A 274 0.68 0.69 -2.00
CA GLU A 274 1.47 0.01 -0.98
C GLU A 274 2.68 0.80 -0.48
N VAL A 275 3.08 1.85 -1.21
CA VAL A 275 4.31 2.60 -0.92
C VAL A 275 4.24 3.25 0.46
N GLY A 276 3.07 3.75 0.87
CA GLY A 276 2.88 4.30 2.22
C GLY A 276 3.26 3.32 3.32
N LEU A 277 2.80 2.06 3.20
CA LEU A 277 3.16 1.00 4.14
C LEU A 277 4.65 0.64 4.05
N LEU A 278 5.23 0.53 2.85
CA LEU A 278 6.66 0.22 2.70
C LEU A 278 7.56 1.28 3.38
N VAL A 279 7.23 2.56 3.23
CA VAL A 279 7.99 3.66 3.84
C VAL A 279 7.77 3.71 5.36
N LEU A 280 6.56 3.44 5.84
CA LEU A 280 6.29 3.27 7.27
C LEU A 280 7.09 2.10 7.87
N THR A 281 7.09 0.94 7.22
CA THR A 281 7.89 -0.23 7.61
C THR A 281 9.37 0.12 7.63
N ARG A 282 9.86 0.90 6.66
CA ARG A 282 11.24 1.40 6.66
C ARG A 282 11.53 2.25 7.90
N ALA A 283 10.67 3.23 8.19
CA ALA A 283 10.86 4.14 9.30
C ALA A 283 10.96 3.38 10.63
N VAL A 284 10.07 2.41 10.88
CA VAL A 284 10.14 1.58 12.10
C VAL A 284 11.36 0.65 12.10
N ASN A 285 11.75 0.08 10.97
CA ASN A 285 12.96 -0.73 10.87
C ASN A 285 14.21 0.08 11.23
N GLU A 286 14.31 1.32 10.76
CA GLU A 286 15.42 2.22 11.10
C GLU A 286 15.39 2.65 12.58
N LEU A 287 14.20 2.90 13.15
CA LEU A 287 14.05 3.22 14.58
C LEU A 287 14.45 2.06 15.50
N GLU A 288 14.11 0.83 15.13
CA GLU A 288 14.42 -0.38 15.89
C GLU A 288 15.83 -0.94 15.55
N ASN A 289 16.57 -0.27 14.66
CA ASN A 289 17.84 -0.75 14.09
C ASN A 289 17.73 -2.20 13.54
N TYR A 290 16.59 -2.51 12.95
CA TYR A 290 16.26 -3.82 12.40
C TYR A 290 16.48 -3.84 10.89
N LYS A 291 17.28 -4.79 10.41
CA LYS A 291 17.59 -4.97 8.99
C LYS A 291 17.20 -6.38 8.52
N PRO A 292 15.94 -6.59 8.07
CA PRO A 292 15.45 -7.92 7.78
C PRO A 292 16.07 -8.50 6.50
N TYR A 293 16.43 -9.78 6.56
CA TYR A 293 16.77 -10.59 5.40
C TYR A 293 15.53 -11.31 4.87
N VAL A 294 15.23 -11.15 3.59
CA VAL A 294 14.03 -11.69 2.94
C VAL A 294 14.43 -12.70 1.86
N TYR A 295 13.97 -13.93 2.01
CA TYR A 295 14.09 -14.97 0.99
C TYR A 295 12.80 -15.00 0.16
N ILE A 296 12.90 -15.18 -1.15
CA ILE A 296 11.72 -15.22 -2.03
C ILE A 296 11.58 -16.62 -2.62
N LYS A 297 10.37 -17.18 -2.54
CA LYS A 297 9.97 -18.43 -3.18
C LYS A 297 8.79 -18.18 -4.11
N TYR A 298 8.94 -18.56 -5.38
CA TYR A 298 7.91 -18.39 -6.40
C TYR A 298 7.15 -19.69 -6.63
N ALA A 299 5.86 -19.60 -6.94
CA ALA A 299 5.13 -20.73 -7.50
C ALA A 299 5.80 -21.23 -8.80
N SER A 300 5.67 -22.53 -9.08
CA SER A 300 6.29 -23.15 -10.26
C SER A 300 5.70 -22.58 -11.57
N GLY A 301 6.54 -22.47 -12.61
CA GLY A 301 6.19 -21.84 -13.88
C GLY A 301 7.03 -20.60 -14.16
N TYR A 302 6.42 -19.55 -14.72
CA TYR A 302 7.12 -18.28 -14.96
C TYR A 302 7.67 -17.63 -13.67
N GLY A 303 7.00 -17.83 -12.53
CA GLY A 303 7.48 -17.39 -11.22
C GLY A 303 7.90 -15.93 -11.23
N GLY A 304 9.12 -15.65 -10.77
CA GLY A 304 9.70 -14.30 -10.71
C GLY A 304 9.82 -13.57 -12.05
N ALA A 305 9.79 -14.28 -13.19
CA ALA A 305 9.81 -13.68 -14.52
C ALA A 305 8.45 -13.15 -14.99
N THR A 306 7.38 -13.40 -14.22
CA THR A 306 6.04 -12.85 -14.47
C THR A 306 6.09 -11.33 -14.51
N VAL A 307 5.57 -10.74 -15.59
CA VAL A 307 5.34 -9.29 -15.71
C VAL A 307 3.83 -9.05 -15.52
N PRO A 308 3.39 -8.53 -14.36
CA PRO A 308 1.98 -8.36 -14.07
C PRO A 308 1.26 -7.37 -15.00
N THR A 309 -0.06 -7.49 -15.11
CA THR A 309 -0.93 -6.73 -16.02
C THR A 309 -0.80 -5.20 -15.92
N TYR A 310 -0.43 -4.65 -14.77
CA TYR A 310 -0.30 -3.21 -14.49
C TYR A 310 1.15 -2.77 -14.22
N SER A 311 2.11 -3.55 -14.72
CA SER A 311 3.55 -3.37 -14.50
C SER A 311 4.31 -3.27 -15.83
N ASP A 312 5.45 -2.58 -15.79
CA ASP A 312 6.45 -2.52 -16.84
C ASP A 312 7.66 -3.45 -16.58
N GLU A 313 7.71 -4.12 -15.43
CA GLU A 313 8.81 -4.97 -15.00
C GLU A 313 8.35 -6.29 -14.39
N SER A 314 9.28 -7.23 -14.28
CA SER A 314 9.02 -8.53 -13.65
C SER A 314 8.84 -8.40 -12.14
N ILE A 315 8.03 -9.28 -11.56
CA ILE A 315 7.77 -9.26 -10.12
C ILE A 315 9.04 -9.45 -9.27
N ASP A 316 10.05 -10.17 -9.78
CA ASP A 316 11.34 -10.34 -9.08
C ASP A 316 12.09 -9.01 -8.91
N ASN A 317 12.06 -8.14 -9.93
CA ASN A 317 12.63 -6.81 -9.87
C ASN A 317 11.84 -5.93 -8.89
N THR A 318 10.50 -5.98 -8.96
CA THR A 318 9.63 -5.26 -8.03
C THR A 318 9.89 -5.65 -6.59
N LEU A 319 9.90 -6.94 -6.26
CA LEU A 319 10.16 -7.44 -4.90
C LEU A 319 11.55 -7.03 -4.41
N THR A 320 12.57 -7.04 -5.27
CA THR A 320 13.92 -6.59 -4.93
C THR A 320 13.93 -5.10 -4.53
N SER A 321 13.22 -4.26 -5.28
CA SER A 321 13.05 -2.84 -4.96
C SER A 321 12.21 -2.64 -3.69
N GLN A 322 11.12 -3.39 -3.50
CA GLN A 322 10.27 -3.32 -2.31
C GLN A 322 11.03 -3.73 -1.03
N ILE A 323 11.84 -4.80 -1.09
CA ILE A 323 12.72 -5.22 0.03
C ILE A 323 13.72 -4.10 0.36
N THR A 324 14.29 -3.44 -0.64
CA THR A 324 15.20 -2.31 -0.41
C THR A 324 14.45 -1.10 0.17
N ALA A 325 13.19 -0.88 -0.23
CA ALA A 325 12.36 0.24 0.22
C ALA A 325 12.11 0.17 1.73
N ILE A 326 11.81 -1.02 2.27
CA ILE A 326 11.63 -1.24 3.72
C ILE A 326 12.96 -1.25 4.50
N GLY A 327 14.10 -1.02 3.85
CA GLY A 327 15.44 -1.09 4.48
C GLY A 327 15.99 -2.50 4.66
N GLY A 328 15.37 -3.51 4.05
CA GLY A 328 15.78 -4.92 4.13
C GLY A 328 16.87 -5.33 3.14
N ILE A 329 17.21 -6.62 3.16
CA ILE A 329 18.18 -7.25 2.26
C ILE A 329 17.56 -8.52 1.67
N ARG A 330 17.61 -8.67 0.34
CA ARG A 330 17.28 -9.94 -0.30
C ARG A 330 18.36 -10.98 0.00
N THR A 331 17.98 -12.16 0.50
CA THR A 331 18.89 -13.30 0.72
C THR A 331 18.53 -14.46 -0.20
N TYR A 332 19.56 -15.18 -0.66
CA TYR A 332 19.44 -16.47 -1.33
C TYR A 332 19.81 -17.64 -0.41
N ASP A 333 20.25 -17.33 0.81
CA ASP A 333 20.48 -18.31 1.87
C ASP A 333 19.26 -18.34 2.77
N LEU A 334 18.48 -19.43 2.66
CA LEU A 334 17.26 -19.64 3.42
C LEU A 334 17.51 -19.60 4.95
N LYS A 335 18.68 -20.05 5.41
CA LYS A 335 18.99 -20.09 6.86
C LYS A 335 19.16 -18.70 7.47
N LYS A 336 19.38 -17.68 6.64
CA LYS A 336 19.49 -16.28 7.07
C LYS A 336 18.16 -15.54 7.01
N ALA A 337 17.12 -16.14 6.45
CA ALA A 337 15.86 -15.46 6.21
C ALA A 337 15.16 -15.12 7.54
N ASN A 338 14.83 -13.84 7.72
CA ASN A 338 13.89 -13.41 8.74
C ASN A 338 12.43 -13.54 8.27
N LEU A 339 12.22 -13.54 6.95
CA LEU A 339 10.92 -13.75 6.32
C LEU A 339 11.12 -14.52 5.01
N VAL A 340 10.24 -15.47 4.75
CA VAL A 340 10.12 -16.16 3.47
C VAL A 340 8.88 -15.65 2.76
N MET A 341 9.08 -14.89 1.68
CA MET A 341 8.04 -14.37 0.81
C MET A 341 7.67 -15.42 -0.24
N PHE A 342 6.49 -16.00 -0.11
CA PHE A 342 5.89 -16.88 -1.10
C PHE A 342 5.04 -16.07 -2.08
N ILE A 343 5.27 -16.26 -3.38
CA ILE A 343 4.61 -15.47 -4.42
C ILE A 343 3.79 -16.40 -5.33
N ASN A 344 2.46 -16.33 -5.19
CA ASN A 344 1.53 -17.11 -5.99
C ASN A 344 1.45 -16.50 -7.39
N THR A 345 1.88 -17.23 -8.41
CA THR A 345 1.81 -16.79 -9.81
C THR A 345 1.11 -17.86 -10.65
N ASN A 346 0.49 -17.44 -11.74
CA ASN A 346 0.03 -18.42 -12.72
C ASN A 346 1.24 -19.04 -13.43
N ARG A 347 1.21 -20.34 -13.70
CA ARG A 347 2.26 -21.04 -14.45
C ARG A 347 2.63 -20.33 -15.76
N SER A 348 1.64 -19.76 -16.44
CA SER A 348 1.77 -19.08 -17.72
C SER A 348 2.40 -17.67 -17.64
N GLY A 349 2.55 -17.11 -16.45
CA GLY A 349 2.99 -15.72 -16.25
C GLY A 349 1.89 -14.69 -16.51
N TRP A 350 0.65 -15.11 -16.78
CA TRP A 350 -0.48 -14.19 -16.92
C TRP A 350 -1.13 -13.89 -15.56
N THR A 351 -1.44 -12.61 -15.34
CA THR A 351 -2.26 -12.16 -14.21
C THR A 351 -3.68 -11.87 -14.71
N TYR A 352 -4.64 -12.69 -14.30
CA TYR A 352 -6.07 -12.50 -14.63
C TYR A 352 -6.73 -11.54 -13.64
N ASP A 353 -8.00 -11.16 -13.84
CA ASP A 353 -8.79 -10.51 -12.79
C ASP A 353 -9.54 -11.54 -11.95
N ALA A 354 -9.61 -11.34 -10.63
CA ALA A 354 -10.27 -12.24 -9.69
C ALA A 354 -11.77 -12.40 -9.97
N ASN A 355 -12.37 -11.44 -10.67
CA ASN A 355 -13.78 -11.41 -11.03
C ASN A 355 -14.09 -12.28 -12.27
N THR A 356 -13.08 -12.88 -12.88
CA THR A 356 -13.26 -13.71 -14.08
C THR A 356 -13.76 -15.12 -13.72
N PRO A 357 -14.54 -15.78 -14.61
CA PRO A 357 -15.06 -17.12 -14.34
C PRO A 357 -14.00 -18.21 -14.11
N VAL A 358 -12.73 -17.94 -14.43
CA VAL A 358 -11.62 -18.88 -14.22
C VAL A 358 -11.11 -18.88 -12.76
N ASN A 359 -11.51 -17.90 -11.93
CA ASN A 359 -11.17 -17.86 -10.50
C ASN A 359 -12.11 -18.77 -9.69
N THR A 360 -11.84 -20.07 -9.75
CA THR A 360 -12.65 -21.11 -9.08
C THR A 360 -11.94 -21.69 -7.86
N LEU A 361 -12.64 -22.51 -7.08
CA LEU A 361 -12.04 -23.27 -5.97
C LEU A 361 -11.18 -24.46 -6.43
N GLN A 362 -11.20 -24.81 -7.73
CA GLN A 362 -10.43 -25.93 -8.25
C GLN A 362 -8.95 -25.56 -8.34
N PRO A 363 -8.04 -26.35 -7.72
CA PRO A 363 -6.60 -26.12 -7.81
C PRO A 363 -6.13 -25.98 -9.25
N ARG A 364 -5.31 -24.95 -9.50
CA ARG A 364 -4.57 -24.84 -10.76
C ARG A 364 -3.35 -25.75 -10.69
N TYR A 365 -2.71 -25.95 -11.85
CA TYR A 365 -1.58 -26.86 -12.01
C TYR A 365 -0.52 -26.74 -10.90
N ASN A 366 -0.15 -25.53 -10.52
CA ASN A 366 0.91 -25.25 -9.55
C ASN A 366 0.40 -24.91 -8.14
N THR A 367 -0.92 -24.92 -7.90
CA THR A 367 -1.50 -24.53 -6.60
C THR A 367 -1.14 -25.52 -5.50
N MET A 368 -1.23 -26.83 -5.77
CA MET A 368 -0.98 -27.86 -4.75
C MET A 368 0.48 -27.84 -4.27
N ASP A 369 1.44 -27.97 -5.18
CA ASP A 369 2.87 -27.92 -4.85
C ASP A 369 3.24 -26.62 -4.11
N PHE A 370 2.65 -25.49 -4.50
CA PHE A 370 2.90 -24.20 -3.86
C PHE A 370 2.42 -24.16 -2.41
N VAL A 371 1.24 -24.71 -2.12
CA VAL A 371 0.71 -24.74 -0.75
C VAL A 371 1.41 -25.80 0.10
N GLU A 372 1.81 -26.94 -0.48
CA GLU A 372 2.63 -27.95 0.20
C GLU A 372 4.00 -27.37 0.62
N ASP A 373 4.61 -26.56 -0.25
CA ASP A 373 5.81 -25.82 0.11
C ASP A 373 5.57 -24.81 1.25
N ILE A 374 4.45 -24.07 1.23
CA ILE A 374 4.08 -23.16 2.34
C ILE A 374 3.97 -23.95 3.64
N GLU A 375 3.20 -25.05 3.65
CA GLU A 375 3.01 -25.91 4.81
C GLU A 375 4.35 -26.43 5.34
N SER A 376 5.22 -26.92 4.46
CA SER A 376 6.54 -27.41 4.87
C SER A 376 7.39 -26.33 5.52
N PHE A 377 7.34 -25.09 5.03
CA PHE A 377 8.13 -23.99 5.58
C PHE A 377 7.56 -23.49 6.92
N VAL A 378 6.23 -23.40 7.02
CA VAL A 378 5.54 -23.09 8.28
C VAL A 378 5.86 -24.15 9.34
N ASN A 379 5.76 -25.44 9.02
CA ASN A 379 6.06 -26.54 9.94
C ASN A 379 7.54 -26.59 10.34
N ALA A 380 8.44 -26.11 9.49
CA ALA A 380 9.85 -25.95 9.81
C ALA A 380 10.18 -24.70 10.66
N GLY A 381 9.16 -23.90 11.02
CA GLY A 381 9.30 -22.71 11.87
C GLY A 381 9.73 -21.44 11.15
N TYR A 382 9.69 -21.41 9.81
CA TYR A 382 9.95 -20.17 9.07
C TYR A 382 8.75 -19.24 9.17
N HIS A 383 9.03 -17.95 9.28
CA HIS A 383 8.01 -16.91 9.13
C HIS A 383 7.69 -16.77 7.65
N VAL A 384 6.44 -17.07 7.27
CA VAL A 384 6.00 -17.10 5.87
C VAL A 384 4.99 -15.99 5.62
N ALA A 385 5.22 -15.20 4.58
CA ALA A 385 4.21 -14.27 4.06
C ALA A 385 3.90 -14.59 2.59
N VAL A 386 2.67 -14.34 2.17
CA VAL A 386 2.16 -14.71 0.84
C VAL A 386 1.69 -13.48 0.07
N GLY A 387 2.37 -13.20 -1.05
CA GLY A 387 1.88 -12.28 -2.07
C GLY A 387 1.07 -13.06 -3.10
N ASP A 388 -0.25 -12.89 -3.10
CA ASP A 388 -1.15 -13.53 -4.05
C ASP A 388 -1.35 -12.64 -5.28
N ILE A 389 -0.73 -13.01 -6.40
CA ILE A 389 -0.68 -12.17 -7.61
C ILE A 389 -1.07 -12.91 -8.88
N ALA A 390 -1.60 -14.11 -8.73
CA ALA A 390 -2.09 -14.87 -9.87
C ALA A 390 -3.39 -14.26 -10.44
N PHE A 391 -4.11 -13.53 -9.58
CA PHE A 391 -5.19 -12.64 -9.95
C PHE A 391 -4.90 -11.21 -9.46
N ALA A 392 -5.32 -10.22 -10.24
CA ALA A 392 -5.50 -8.84 -9.84
C ALA A 392 -6.92 -8.65 -9.28
N ASN A 393 -7.15 -7.58 -8.55
CA ASN A 393 -8.46 -7.18 -8.05
C ASN A 393 -9.15 -8.23 -7.15
N GLY A 394 -8.40 -9.05 -6.42
CA GLY A 394 -8.93 -10.02 -5.46
C GLY A 394 -8.10 -11.31 -5.39
N ALA A 395 -8.32 -12.08 -4.34
CA ALA A 395 -7.59 -13.33 -4.06
C ALA A 395 -7.88 -14.45 -5.07
N ASP A 396 -6.91 -15.37 -5.20
CA ASP A 396 -7.07 -16.67 -5.84
C ASP A 396 -7.90 -17.61 -4.96
N ASN A 397 -9.12 -17.92 -5.40
CA ASN A 397 -10.04 -18.79 -4.66
C ASN A 397 -9.47 -20.20 -4.43
N ALA A 398 -8.68 -20.72 -5.38
CA ALA A 398 -8.06 -22.03 -5.25
C ALA A 398 -6.96 -22.03 -4.19
N LEU A 399 -6.10 -21.00 -4.18
CA LEU A 399 -5.08 -20.83 -3.14
C LEU A 399 -5.73 -20.74 -1.75
N MET A 400 -6.73 -19.87 -1.61
CA MET A 400 -7.38 -19.63 -0.32
C MET A 400 -8.06 -20.87 0.23
N LYS A 401 -8.74 -21.64 -0.63
CA LYS A 401 -9.33 -22.92 -0.24
C LYS A 401 -8.28 -23.92 0.24
N GLN A 402 -7.14 -24.01 -0.45
CA GLN A 402 -6.07 -24.94 -0.06
C GLN A 402 -5.33 -24.50 1.22
N LEU A 403 -5.16 -23.20 1.46
CA LEU A 403 -4.64 -22.68 2.72
C LEU A 403 -5.62 -22.96 3.88
N GLN A 404 -6.92 -22.83 3.64
CA GLN A 404 -7.96 -23.16 4.61
C GLN A 404 -7.96 -24.65 4.95
N ASP A 405 -7.97 -25.54 3.95
CA ASP A 405 -8.05 -27.00 4.14
C ASP A 405 -6.85 -27.60 4.88
N ARG A 406 -5.74 -26.87 4.95
CA ARG A 406 -4.51 -27.26 5.63
C ARG A 406 -4.25 -26.49 6.92
N ASP A 407 -5.24 -25.76 7.42
CA ASP A 407 -5.15 -24.95 8.64
C ASP A 407 -3.94 -23.99 8.62
N LEU A 408 -3.74 -23.26 7.51
CA LEU A 408 -2.60 -22.35 7.34
C LEU A 408 -2.97 -20.87 7.50
N LEU A 409 -4.25 -20.52 7.46
CA LEU A 409 -4.71 -19.12 7.42
C LEU A 409 -4.26 -18.28 8.62
N ASP A 410 -4.14 -18.84 9.82
CA ASP A 410 -3.68 -18.16 11.04
C ASP A 410 -2.18 -18.33 11.32
N LYS A 411 -1.46 -19.05 10.45
CA LYS A 411 -0.02 -19.34 10.61
C LYS A 411 0.87 -18.43 9.76
N LEU A 412 0.29 -17.65 8.84
CA LEU A 412 1.03 -16.70 8.02
C LEU A 412 1.45 -15.47 8.84
N TYR A 413 2.52 -14.82 8.39
CA TYR A 413 3.02 -13.57 8.96
C TYR A 413 2.54 -12.35 8.16
N GLY A 414 2.11 -12.57 6.93
CA GLY A 414 1.48 -11.57 6.07
C GLY A 414 0.80 -12.25 4.89
N TYR A 415 -0.29 -11.66 4.42
CA TYR A 415 -1.00 -12.10 3.22
C TYR A 415 -1.55 -10.85 2.52
N ALA A 416 -1.55 -10.83 1.19
CA ALA A 416 -2.30 -9.84 0.43
C ALA A 416 -2.51 -10.32 -1.02
N GLY A 417 -3.69 -10.03 -1.55
CA GLY A 417 -4.16 -10.42 -2.89
C GLY A 417 -5.10 -9.40 -3.52
N TRP A 418 -4.84 -8.09 -3.38
CA TRP A 418 -5.78 -7.02 -3.72
C TRP A 418 -5.27 -6.10 -4.85
N ASN A 419 -6.22 -5.53 -5.61
CA ASN A 419 -6.00 -4.55 -6.69
C ASN A 419 -4.96 -4.94 -7.76
N THR A 420 -3.66 -4.76 -7.50
CA THR A 420 -2.56 -5.10 -8.43
C THR A 420 -1.51 -5.98 -7.77
N ALA A 421 -0.71 -6.66 -8.59
CA ALA A 421 0.35 -7.54 -8.08
C ALA A 421 1.35 -6.82 -7.16
N THR A 422 1.72 -5.58 -7.50
CA THR A 422 2.69 -4.80 -6.72
C THR A 422 2.11 -4.35 -5.39
N ASN A 423 0.82 -3.97 -5.40
CA ASN A 423 0.06 -3.65 -4.19
C ASN A 423 0.03 -4.85 -3.23
N SER A 424 -0.31 -6.04 -3.76
CA SER A 424 -0.30 -7.29 -3.00
C SER A 424 1.07 -7.61 -2.41
N THR A 425 2.13 -7.62 -3.22
CA THR A 425 3.46 -8.00 -2.69
C THR A 425 4.00 -7.03 -1.66
N GLY A 426 3.80 -5.72 -1.85
CA GLY A 426 4.29 -4.75 -0.89
C GLY A 426 3.53 -4.77 0.43
N PHE A 427 2.20 -4.99 0.40
CA PHE A 427 1.42 -5.20 1.62
C PHE A 427 1.82 -6.48 2.35
N ALA A 428 1.90 -7.61 1.63
CA ALA A 428 2.32 -8.88 2.22
C ALA A 428 3.73 -8.78 2.83
N LEU A 429 4.66 -8.06 2.17
CA LEU A 429 6.01 -7.81 2.68
C LEU A 429 6.00 -6.95 3.94
N GLY A 430 5.32 -5.80 3.91
CA GLY A 430 5.23 -4.89 5.06
C GLY A 430 4.61 -5.58 6.28
N MET A 431 3.49 -6.28 6.06
CA MET A 431 2.82 -7.08 7.08
C MET A 431 3.72 -8.21 7.59
N GLY A 432 4.38 -8.97 6.70
CA GLY A 432 5.26 -10.07 7.09
C GLY A 432 6.42 -9.64 7.99
N ILE A 433 7.05 -8.52 7.66
CA ILE A 433 8.17 -7.96 8.44
C ILE A 433 7.71 -7.46 9.80
N VAL A 434 6.55 -6.79 9.85
CA VAL A 434 5.93 -6.37 11.11
C VAL A 434 5.48 -7.57 11.94
N GLY A 435 4.94 -8.60 11.28
CA GLY A 435 4.51 -9.87 11.85
C GLY A 435 5.58 -10.55 12.69
N ASN A 436 6.86 -10.38 12.31
CA ASN A 436 8.00 -10.92 13.04
C ASN A 436 8.15 -10.38 14.47
N GLN A 437 7.53 -9.24 14.78
CA GLN A 437 7.74 -8.48 16.02
C GLN A 437 6.47 -8.31 16.85
N ILE A 438 5.36 -8.93 16.46
CA ILE A 438 4.06 -8.80 17.12
C ILE A 438 3.51 -10.16 17.55
N SER A 439 2.51 -10.15 18.45
CA SER A 439 1.85 -11.37 18.91
C SER A 439 1.02 -12.03 17.81
N GLN A 440 0.70 -13.32 17.98
CA GLN A 440 -0.18 -14.04 17.05
C GLN A 440 -1.56 -13.39 16.93
N ASP A 441 -2.16 -12.94 18.03
CA ASP A 441 -3.45 -12.25 17.99
C ASP A 441 -3.41 -10.99 17.10
N LYS A 442 -2.35 -10.20 17.20
CA LYS A 442 -2.15 -9.02 16.35
C LYS A 442 -1.91 -9.39 14.90
N ARG A 443 -1.19 -10.49 14.61
CA ARG A 443 -1.09 -11.01 13.24
C ARG A 443 -2.45 -11.44 12.70
N ASN A 444 -3.25 -12.14 13.51
CA ASN A 444 -4.58 -12.61 13.13
C ASN A 444 -5.53 -11.45 12.82
N GLU A 445 -5.50 -10.34 13.59
CA GLU A 445 -6.25 -9.11 13.27
C GLU A 445 -5.89 -8.54 11.88
N LEU A 446 -4.58 -8.49 11.56
CA LEU A 446 -4.12 -7.99 10.27
C LEU A 446 -4.48 -8.93 9.11
N LEU A 447 -4.28 -10.25 9.29
CA LEU A 447 -4.64 -11.27 8.29
C LEU A 447 -6.14 -11.27 8.02
N LEU A 448 -6.97 -11.20 9.07
CA LEU A 448 -8.42 -11.16 8.94
C LEU A 448 -8.85 -9.98 8.07
N THR A 449 -8.25 -8.80 8.25
CA THR A 449 -8.54 -7.61 7.43
C THR A 449 -8.27 -7.88 5.94
N ARG A 450 -7.21 -8.63 5.61
CA ARG A 450 -6.88 -9.02 4.22
C ARG A 450 -7.79 -10.11 3.69
N TYR A 451 -8.16 -11.09 4.50
CA TYR A 451 -9.11 -12.11 4.07
C TYR A 451 -10.50 -11.52 3.80
N LEU A 452 -10.97 -10.59 4.64
CA LEU A 452 -12.24 -9.90 4.43
C LEU A 452 -12.25 -9.05 3.15
N ASP A 453 -11.19 -8.30 2.89
CA ASP A 453 -11.11 -7.42 1.72
C ASP A 453 -10.80 -8.20 0.44
N ASP A 454 -9.67 -8.90 0.43
CA ASP A 454 -9.07 -9.47 -0.77
C ASP A 454 -9.83 -10.73 -1.22
N TRP A 455 -10.16 -11.62 -0.28
CA TRP A 455 -10.82 -12.89 -0.57
C TRP A 455 -12.34 -12.81 -0.49
N VAL A 456 -12.91 -12.33 0.61
CA VAL A 456 -14.36 -12.30 0.76
C VAL A 456 -14.97 -11.21 -0.13
N TYR A 457 -14.55 -9.96 0.01
CA TYR A 457 -15.19 -8.84 -0.69
C TYR A 457 -14.83 -8.79 -2.18
N GLN A 458 -13.56 -8.56 -2.50
CA GLN A 458 -13.13 -8.28 -3.87
C GLN A 458 -13.29 -9.48 -4.80
N ALA A 459 -12.91 -10.69 -4.36
CA ALA A 459 -12.99 -11.89 -5.21
C ALA A 459 -14.40 -12.49 -5.29
N ASN A 460 -15.23 -12.42 -4.22
CA ASN A 460 -16.47 -13.21 -4.14
C ASN A 460 -17.78 -12.42 -3.95
N VAL A 461 -17.76 -11.28 -3.25
CA VAL A 461 -19.00 -10.52 -2.93
C VAL A 461 -19.27 -9.37 -3.90
N ARG A 462 -18.23 -8.67 -4.34
CA ARG A 462 -18.34 -7.41 -5.11
C ARG A 462 -19.16 -7.53 -6.39
N GLN A 463 -19.08 -8.64 -7.11
CA GLN A 463 -19.78 -8.89 -8.37
C GLN A 463 -21.28 -9.12 -8.13
N SER A 464 -21.61 -9.83 -7.04
CA SER A 464 -23.00 -10.00 -6.59
C SER A 464 -23.61 -8.68 -6.14
N VAL A 465 -22.82 -7.86 -5.44
CA VAL A 465 -23.21 -6.49 -5.06
C VAL A 465 -23.43 -5.61 -6.30
N ASN A 466 -22.53 -5.66 -7.29
CA ASN A 466 -22.69 -4.94 -8.56
C ASN A 466 -23.96 -5.35 -9.31
N SER A 467 -24.23 -6.66 -9.35
CA SER A 467 -25.44 -7.19 -10.00
C SER A 467 -26.70 -6.67 -9.30
N TYR A 468 -26.72 -6.68 -7.96
CA TYR A 468 -27.82 -6.13 -7.18
C TYR A 468 -28.00 -4.62 -7.38
N LEU A 469 -26.91 -3.85 -7.46
CA LEU A 469 -26.93 -2.41 -7.74
C LEU A 469 -27.67 -2.07 -9.04
N ASN A 470 -27.42 -2.87 -10.08
CA ASN A 470 -28.04 -2.68 -11.40
C ASN A 470 -29.52 -3.05 -11.43
N LEU A 471 -30.01 -3.83 -10.46
CA LEU A 471 -31.43 -4.18 -10.31
C LEU A 471 -32.22 -3.13 -9.51
N LEU A 472 -31.54 -2.33 -8.68
CA LEU A 472 -32.20 -1.30 -7.88
C LEU A 472 -32.70 -0.14 -8.77
N PRO A 473 -33.93 0.36 -8.54
CA PRO A 473 -34.45 1.50 -9.29
C PRO A 473 -33.65 2.78 -9.02
N GLY A 474 -33.63 3.69 -9.99
CA GLY A 474 -32.92 4.98 -9.91
C GLY A 474 -31.51 4.98 -10.52
N SER A 475 -30.86 6.14 -10.49
CA SER A 475 -29.51 6.33 -11.01
C SER A 475 -28.45 5.74 -10.07
N GLY A 476 -27.33 5.30 -10.63
CA GLY A 476 -26.17 4.81 -9.90
C GLY A 476 -25.58 3.57 -10.54
N ASP A 477 -24.26 3.46 -10.50
CA ASP A 477 -23.46 2.41 -11.13
C ASP A 477 -22.23 2.02 -10.27
N TYR A 478 -21.39 1.14 -10.82
CA TYR A 478 -20.16 0.64 -10.20
C TYR A 478 -19.27 1.76 -9.62
N LEU A 479 -19.15 2.86 -10.35
CA LEU A 479 -18.24 3.97 -10.03
C LEU A 479 -18.94 5.04 -9.19
N THR A 480 -20.26 5.17 -9.23
CA THR A 480 -21.03 6.07 -8.37
C THR A 480 -22.35 5.43 -7.99
N ILE A 481 -22.43 4.88 -6.78
CA ILE A 481 -23.62 4.17 -6.27
C ILE A 481 -24.80 5.13 -6.11
N GLY A 482 -24.54 6.31 -5.55
CA GLY A 482 -25.56 7.31 -5.22
C GLY A 482 -26.14 7.11 -3.82
N ASP A 483 -26.46 8.23 -3.14
CA ASP A 483 -26.87 8.23 -1.72
C ASP A 483 -28.13 7.40 -1.45
N THR A 484 -29.03 7.28 -2.43
CA THR A 484 -30.26 6.52 -2.29
C THR A 484 -30.04 5.01 -2.35
N LYS A 485 -29.12 4.53 -3.19
CA LYS A 485 -28.81 3.10 -3.32
C LYS A 485 -27.79 2.62 -2.28
N ARG A 486 -26.89 3.50 -1.82
CA ARG A 486 -25.77 3.13 -0.93
C ARG A 486 -26.17 2.33 0.31
N PRO A 487 -27.19 2.72 1.12
CA PRO A 487 -27.56 1.94 2.30
C PRO A 487 -27.98 0.49 1.98
N TYR A 488 -28.67 0.27 0.86
CA TYR A 488 -29.08 -1.07 0.42
C TYR A 488 -27.89 -1.91 -0.05
N ILE A 489 -26.91 -1.26 -0.70
CA ILE A 489 -25.68 -1.90 -1.14
C ILE A 489 -24.83 -2.34 0.05
N GLU A 490 -24.69 -1.49 1.06
CA GLU A 490 -23.96 -1.78 2.30
C GLU A 490 -24.62 -2.92 3.08
N GLU A 491 -25.95 -2.92 3.21
CA GLU A 491 -26.69 -4.00 3.87
C GLU A 491 -26.57 -5.33 3.11
N TYR A 492 -26.79 -5.32 1.79
CA TYR A 492 -26.71 -6.54 0.97
C TYR A 492 -25.29 -7.12 0.96
N GLY A 493 -24.27 -6.28 0.80
CA GLY A 493 -22.88 -6.70 0.88
C GLY A 493 -22.53 -7.25 2.26
N THR A 494 -22.98 -6.60 3.34
CA THR A 494 -22.81 -7.11 4.72
C THR A 494 -23.40 -8.51 4.89
N LYS A 495 -24.61 -8.74 4.38
CA LYS A 495 -25.25 -10.06 4.43
C LYS A 495 -24.44 -11.12 3.69
N LEU A 496 -23.98 -10.83 2.48
CA LEU A 496 -23.18 -11.75 1.68
C LEU A 496 -21.85 -12.07 2.35
N MET A 497 -21.16 -11.06 2.90
CA MET A 497 -19.91 -11.25 3.62
C MET A 497 -20.09 -12.15 4.85
N ARG A 498 -21.11 -11.90 5.68
CA ARG A 498 -21.36 -12.73 6.86
C ARG A 498 -21.64 -14.19 6.50
N SER A 499 -22.38 -14.43 5.41
CA SER A 499 -22.59 -15.79 4.89
C SER A 499 -21.28 -16.46 4.52
N PHE A 500 -20.45 -15.79 3.71
CA PHE A 500 -19.17 -16.34 3.27
C PHE A 500 -18.21 -16.59 4.44
N VAL A 501 -18.14 -15.65 5.38
CA VAL A 501 -17.30 -15.75 6.58
C VAL A 501 -17.71 -16.92 7.46
N SER A 502 -19.01 -17.13 7.67
CA SER A 502 -19.52 -18.25 8.46
C SER A 502 -19.05 -19.61 7.91
N ASP A 503 -18.94 -19.71 6.59
CA ASP A 503 -18.55 -20.94 5.91
C ASP A 503 -17.03 -21.11 5.82
N ASN A 504 -16.25 -20.00 5.80
CA ASN A 504 -14.84 -20.04 5.40
C ASN A 504 -13.83 -19.50 6.42
N LEU A 505 -14.25 -18.65 7.36
CA LEU A 505 -13.36 -17.93 8.30
C LEU A 505 -13.79 -18.11 9.76
N ASN A 506 -14.42 -19.23 10.09
CA ASN A 506 -14.90 -19.56 11.44
C ASN A 506 -13.80 -19.58 12.52
N LEU A 507 -12.53 -19.76 12.12
CA LEU A 507 -11.39 -19.67 13.03
C LEU A 507 -11.14 -18.24 13.56
N PHE A 508 -11.70 -17.22 12.88
CA PHE A 508 -11.66 -15.83 13.30
C PHE A 508 -13.01 -15.43 13.90
N ASN A 509 -13.20 -15.66 15.20
CA ASN A 509 -14.49 -15.43 15.89
C ASN A 509 -15.10 -14.04 15.65
N GLU A 510 -14.28 -13.00 15.50
CA GLU A 510 -14.74 -11.62 15.28
C GLU A 510 -15.36 -11.41 13.89
N ALA A 511 -14.96 -12.22 12.91
CA ALA A 511 -15.33 -12.04 11.51
C ALA A 511 -16.86 -12.15 11.30
N VAL A 512 -17.56 -12.93 12.14
CA VAL A 512 -19.02 -13.13 12.03
C VAL A 512 -19.82 -11.84 12.20
N ASN A 513 -19.22 -10.82 12.84
CA ASN A 513 -19.84 -9.53 13.08
C ASN A 513 -19.54 -8.50 11.98
N VAL A 514 -18.79 -8.88 10.94
CA VAL A 514 -18.38 -7.96 9.88
C VAL A 514 -19.57 -7.18 9.31
N SER A 515 -19.37 -5.89 9.12
CA SER A 515 -20.24 -5.01 8.34
C SER A 515 -19.40 -4.17 7.41
N ILE A 516 -20.01 -3.70 6.33
CA ILE A 516 -19.32 -2.86 5.35
C ILE A 516 -19.97 -1.51 5.16
N THR A 517 -19.12 -0.53 4.84
CA THR A 517 -19.53 0.75 4.27
C THR A 517 -18.78 1.00 2.96
N MET A 518 -19.34 1.84 2.10
CA MET A 518 -18.77 2.23 0.80
C MET A 518 -18.16 3.63 0.92
N PRO A 519 -16.89 3.76 1.37
CA PRO A 519 -16.31 5.03 1.79
C PRO A 519 -16.28 6.07 0.65
N TRP A 520 -16.07 5.62 -0.58
CA TRP A 520 -15.97 6.47 -1.76
C TRP A 520 -17.21 6.43 -2.66
N ASN A 521 -18.37 6.02 -2.11
CA ASN A 521 -19.63 5.93 -2.87
C ASN A 521 -19.49 5.14 -4.19
N ARG A 522 -18.64 4.10 -4.18
CA ARG A 522 -18.39 3.16 -5.27
C ARG A 522 -18.18 1.77 -4.67
N ILE A 523 -18.32 0.72 -5.49
CA ILE A 523 -18.20 -0.67 -5.03
C ILE A 523 -16.80 -1.26 -5.24
N PHE A 524 -15.83 -0.46 -5.64
CA PHE A 524 -14.48 -0.94 -5.92
C PHE A 524 -13.78 -1.40 -4.63
N GLU A 525 -13.89 -0.61 -3.57
CA GLU A 525 -13.40 -0.83 -2.21
C GLU A 525 -14.51 -0.70 -1.16
N ALA A 526 -14.34 -1.41 -0.04
CA ALA A 526 -15.20 -1.32 1.13
C ALA A 526 -14.38 -1.05 2.38
N ASN A 527 -15.01 -0.41 3.37
CA ASN A 527 -14.48 -0.36 4.73
C ASN A 527 -15.14 -1.47 5.56
N PHE A 528 -14.39 -2.11 6.45
CA PHE A 528 -14.86 -3.24 7.24
C PHE A 528 -14.88 -2.89 8.73
N ASP A 529 -15.98 -3.20 9.40
CA ASP A 529 -16.11 -3.09 10.85
C ASP A 529 -16.47 -4.46 11.45
N VAL A 530 -15.58 -4.97 12.30
CA VAL A 530 -15.72 -6.23 13.04
C VAL A 530 -16.04 -6.02 14.53
N SER A 531 -16.17 -4.77 14.98
CA SER A 531 -16.37 -4.40 16.39
C SER A 531 -17.81 -4.58 16.91
N GLY A 532 -18.75 -4.95 16.03
CA GLY A 532 -20.06 -5.46 16.40
C GLY A 532 -21.18 -4.42 16.38
N ASN A 533 -21.99 -4.47 15.31
CA ASN A 533 -23.38 -4.04 15.35
C ASN A 533 -24.28 -5.11 14.68
N LYS A 534 -25.42 -5.40 15.32
CA LYS A 534 -26.44 -6.33 14.80
C LYS A 534 -27.03 -5.79 13.49
N LEU A 535 -27.24 -6.69 12.52
CA LEU A 535 -27.91 -6.41 11.25
C LEU A 535 -29.28 -5.73 11.52
N ASN A 536 -29.54 -4.60 10.89
CA ASN A 536 -30.88 -4.00 10.89
C ASN A 536 -31.74 -4.68 9.82
N GLU A 537 -32.34 -5.83 10.16
CA GLU A 537 -33.20 -6.65 9.26
C GLU A 537 -34.43 -5.91 8.69
N THR A 538 -34.70 -4.69 9.14
CA THR A 538 -35.87 -3.90 8.72
C THR A 538 -35.72 -3.37 7.28
N VAL A 539 -34.50 -3.21 6.78
CA VAL A 539 -34.25 -2.61 5.45
C VAL A 539 -34.41 -3.67 4.33
N LEU A 540 -33.89 -4.89 4.52
CA LEU A 540 -34.09 -6.03 3.61
C LEU A 540 -35.57 -6.43 3.38
N LYS A 541 -36.45 -6.30 4.39
CA LYS A 541 -37.85 -6.73 4.27
C LYS A 541 -38.69 -5.87 3.33
N LYS A 542 -38.20 -4.72 2.88
CA LYS A 542 -38.99 -3.82 2.03
C LYS A 542 -39.03 -4.22 0.56
N HIS A 543 -38.04 -4.96 0.03
CA HIS A 543 -37.91 -5.20 -1.43
C HIS A 543 -37.65 -6.65 -1.88
N LEU A 544 -37.60 -7.64 -0.99
CA LEU A 544 -37.54 -9.08 -1.38
C LEU A 544 -38.92 -9.74 -1.60
N LYS A 545 -39.98 -8.95 -1.74
CA LYS A 545 -41.26 -9.44 -2.25
C LYS A 545 -41.43 -8.95 -3.68
N TYR A 546 -40.72 -9.53 -4.65
CA TYR A 546 -41.16 -9.73 -6.05
C TYR A 546 -40.22 -10.69 -6.75
#